data_AF-A0A1E4ZJ63-F1
#
_entry.id   AF-A0A1E4ZJ63-F1
#
_cell.length_a   1.000
_cell.length_b   1.000
_cell.length_c   1.000
_cell.angle_alpha   90.00
_cell.angle_beta   90.00
_cell.angle_gamma   90.00
#
_symmetry.space_group_name_H-M   'P 1'
#
loop_
_entity.id
_entity.type
_entity.pdbx_description
1 polymer ?
#
loop_
_entity_poly.entity_id
_entity_poly.type
_entity_poly.pdbx_seq_one_letter_code
_entity_poly.pdbx_strand_id
1 'polypeptide(L)' 'MSQMAYWLLERKRKNLIRLGIKNEQAYAWSRTRMGGWAVAQSPILRTTITEKRLQKRGYTSMLDYYHKVKF' A
#
# COMPACT_ATOMS: atom_id res chain seq x y z
N MET A 1 11.36 -23.89 -1.96
CA MET A 1 10.71 -22.60 -2.34
C MET A 1 11.65 -21.86 -3.28
N SER A 2 11.19 -21.43 -4.46
CA SER A 2 12.03 -20.77 -5.48
C SER A 2 12.63 -19.44 -4.98
N GLN A 3 13.90 -19.18 -5.34
CA GLN A 3 14.62 -17.93 -5.07
C GLN A 3 13.82 -16.68 -5.48
N MET A 4 13.02 -16.78 -6.55
CA MET A 4 12.19 -15.70 -7.07
C MET A 4 11.08 -15.28 -6.10
N ALA A 5 10.43 -16.25 -5.45
CA ALA A 5 9.35 -15.99 -4.50
C ALA A 5 9.87 -15.26 -3.26
N TYR A 6 11.07 -15.61 -2.78
CA TYR A 6 11.71 -14.96 -1.66
C TYR A 6 11.99 -13.47 -1.92
N TRP A 7 12.47 -13.14 -3.11
CA TRP A 7 12.78 -11.77 -3.49
C TRP A 7 11.53 -10.88 -3.54
N LEU A 8 10.41 -11.39 -4.06
CA LEU A 8 9.14 -10.65 -4.12
C LEU A 8 8.60 -10.32 -2.71
N LEU A 9 8.67 -11.28 -1.78
CA LEU A 9 8.25 -11.08 -0.40
C LEU A 9 9.11 -10.02 0.30
N GLU A 10 10.42 -10.07 0.07
CA GLU A 10 11.36 -9.12 0.68
C GLU A 10 11.17 -7.70 0.13
N ARG A 11 10.86 -7.55 -1.16
CA ARG A 11 10.48 -6.24 -1.75
C ARG A 11 9.21 -5.70 -1.12
N LYS A 12 8.16 -6.53 -0.97
CA LYS A 12 6.91 -6.14 -0.31
C LYS A 12 7.19 -5.67 1.13
N ARG A 13 7.98 -6.43 1.90
CA ARG A 13 8.37 -6.09 3.27
C ARG A 13 9.09 -4.74 3.33
N LYS A 14 10.13 -4.54 2.51
CA LYS A 14 10.90 -3.29 2.46
C LYS A 14 10.03 -2.09 2.10
N ASN A 15 9.09 -2.25 1.17
CA ASN A 15 8.16 -1.17 0.80
C ASN A 15 7.18 -0.83 1.91
N LEU A 16 6.65 -1.82 2.64
CA LEU A 16 5.79 -1.56 3.81
C LEU A 16 6.55 -0.82 4.91
N ILE A 17 7.82 -1.15 5.15
CA ILE A 17 8.69 -0.44 6.10
C ILE A 17 8.92 1.01 5.65
N ARG A 18 9.18 1.25 4.37
CA ARG A 18 9.29 2.61 3.80
C ARG A 18 7.99 3.41 3.94
N LEU A 19 6.86 2.73 3.97
CA LEU A 19 5.54 3.30 4.24
C LEU A 19 5.26 3.47 5.75
N GLY A 20 6.24 3.24 6.62
CA GLY A 20 6.14 3.50 8.07
C GLY A 20 5.54 2.35 8.89
N ILE A 21 5.38 1.16 8.31
CA ILE A 21 4.93 -0.02 9.07
C ILE A 21 6.10 -0.58 9.87
N LYS A 22 5.83 -0.96 11.14
CA LYS A 22 6.82 -1.59 12.02
C LYS A 22 7.38 -2.87 11.40
N ASN A 23 8.65 -3.17 11.65
CA ASN A 23 9.37 -4.29 11.01
C ASN A 23 8.66 -5.65 11.14
N GLU A 24 8.17 -5.99 12.34
CA GLU A 24 7.47 -7.24 12.62
C GLU A 24 6.12 -7.33 11.88
N GLN A 25 5.35 -6.24 11.90
CA GLN A 25 4.08 -6.15 11.21
C GLN A 25 4.27 -6.21 9.69
N ALA A 26 5.29 -5.53 9.15
CA ALA A 26 5.64 -5.58 7.74
C ALA A 26 6.07 -6.99 7.32
N TYR A 27 6.77 -7.73 8.19
CA TYR A 27 7.13 -9.13 7.96
C TYR A 27 5.87 -10.00 7.82
N ALA A 28 4.94 -9.90 8.76
CA ALA A 28 3.67 -10.63 8.74
C ALA A 28 2.84 -10.28 7.48
N TRP A 29 2.65 -8.98 7.21
CA TRP A 29 1.85 -8.51 6.08
C TRP A 29 2.45 -8.86 4.72
N SER A 30 3.79 -8.91 4.59
CA SER A 30 4.44 -9.31 3.34
C SER A 30 4.13 -10.76 2.92
N ARG A 31 3.83 -11.63 3.89
CA ARG A 31 3.57 -13.07 3.73
C ARG A 31 2.10 -13.44 3.88
N THR A 32 1.19 -12.47 3.82
CA THR A 32 -0.24 -12.74 3.83
C THR A 32 -0.63 -13.70 2.70
N ARG A 33 -1.57 -14.61 2.98
CA ARG A 33 -2.16 -15.52 1.99
C ARG A 33 -3.32 -14.87 1.22
N MET A 34 -3.63 -13.61 1.53
CA MET A 34 -4.69 -12.86 0.87
C MET A 34 -4.35 -12.60 -0.61
N GLY A 35 -5.35 -12.77 -1.49
CA GLY A 35 -5.24 -12.34 -2.88
C GLY A 35 -5.17 -10.82 -3.02
N GLY A 36 -4.76 -10.33 -4.20
CA GLY A 36 -4.51 -8.89 -4.43
C GLY A 36 -5.71 -7.99 -4.08
N TRP A 37 -6.92 -8.40 -4.46
CA TRP A 37 -8.16 -7.68 -4.14
C TRP A 37 -8.41 -7.60 -2.62
N ALA A 38 -8.27 -8.73 -1.93
CA ALA A 38 -8.43 -8.78 -0.47
C ALA A 38 -7.37 -7.91 0.23
N VAL A 39 -6.13 -7.88 -0.27
CA VAL A 39 -5.07 -7.01 0.28
C VAL A 39 -5.40 -5.53 0.08
N ALA A 40 -5.96 -5.13 -1.06
CA ALA A 40 -6.39 -3.76 -1.33
C ALA A 40 -7.45 -3.26 -0.32
N GLN A 41 -8.38 -4.13 0.06
CA GLN A 41 -9.44 -3.80 1.02
C GLN A 41 -9.02 -3.99 2.49
N SER A 42 -7.87 -4.62 2.73
CA SER A 42 -7.38 -4.88 4.08
C SER A 42 -6.78 -3.64 4.75
N PRO A 43 -6.58 -3.66 6.09
CA PRO A 43 -5.80 -2.65 6.79
C PRO A 43 -4.39 -2.44 6.22
N ILE A 44 -3.81 -3.44 5.52
CA ILE A 44 -2.47 -3.37 4.94
C ILE A 44 -2.36 -2.17 3.99
N LEU A 45 -3.28 -2.04 3.03
CA LEU A 45 -3.24 -0.95 2.05
C LEU A 45 -4.08 0.26 2.45
N ARG A 46 -5.22 0.06 3.15
CA ARG A 46 -6.06 1.17 3.64
C ARG A 46 -5.32 2.11 4.61
N THR A 47 -4.37 1.59 5.39
CA THR A 47 -3.60 2.42 6.33
C THR A 47 -2.28 2.95 5.76
N THR A 48 -1.74 2.32 4.71
CA THR A 48 -0.42 2.69 4.15
C THR A 48 -0.51 3.64 2.96
N ILE A 49 -1.52 3.47 2.10
CA ILE A 49 -1.77 4.28 0.91
C ILE A 49 -2.91 5.25 1.21
N THR A 50 -2.61 6.28 1.99
CA THR A 50 -3.59 7.32 2.33
C THR A 50 -3.66 8.38 1.24
N GLU A 51 -4.82 9.01 1.11
CA GLU A 51 -5.04 10.14 0.19
C GLU A 51 -4.00 11.25 0.38
N LYS A 52 -3.69 11.62 1.63
CA LYS A 52 -2.63 12.60 1.95
C LYS A 52 -1.26 12.20 1.38
N ARG A 53 -0.91 10.91 1.37
CA ARG A 53 0.35 10.43 0.80
C ARG A 53 0.33 10.44 -0.73
N LEU A 54 -0.82 10.13 -1.32
CA LEU A 54 -1.01 10.21 -2.76
C LEU A 54 -0.95 11.66 -3.25
N GLN A 55 -1.60 12.60 -2.55
CA GLN A 55 -1.49 14.03 -2.83
C GLN A 55 -0.04 14.53 -2.77
N LYS A 56 0.75 14.11 -1.77
CA LYS A 56 2.19 14.42 -1.71
C LYS A 56 3.00 13.87 -2.89
N ARG A 57 2.49 12.85 -3.59
CA ARG A 57 3.10 12.30 -4.82
C ARG A 57 2.56 12.91 -6.10
N GLY A 58 1.68 13.92 -6.01
CA GLY A 58 1.08 14.61 -7.16
C GLY A 58 -0.23 14.00 -7.67
N TYR A 59 -0.81 13.03 -6.97
CA TYR A 59 -2.15 12.53 -7.33
C TYR A 59 -3.23 13.51 -6.85
N THR A 60 -4.18 13.82 -7.73
CA THR A 60 -5.36 14.63 -7.38
C THR A 60 -6.45 13.72 -6.85
N SER A 61 -7.11 14.11 -5.76
CA SER A 61 -8.27 13.36 -5.28
C SER A 61 -9.44 13.54 -6.25
N MET A 62 -10.27 12.49 -6.38
CA MET A 62 -11.46 12.59 -7.21
C MET A 62 -12.43 13.65 -6.68
N LEU A 63 -12.47 13.84 -5.36
CA LEU A 63 -13.33 14.83 -4.72
C LEU A 63 -12.89 16.26 -5.05
N ASP A 64 -11.59 16.55 -4.95
CA ASP A 64 -11.04 17.87 -5.29
C ASP A 64 -11.29 18.17 -6.78
N TYR A 65 -11.08 17.17 -7.65
CA TYR A 65 -11.38 17.31 -9.07
C TYR A 65 -12.87 17.59 -9.33
N TYR A 66 -13.76 16.86 -8.67
CA TYR A 66 -15.20 17.05 -8.81
C TYR A 66 -15.63 18.47 -8.39
N HIS A 67 -15.10 18.98 -7.28
CA HIS A 67 -15.39 20.35 -6.82
C HIS A 67 -14.91 21.42 -7.79
N LYS A 68 -13.75 21.21 -8.43
CA LYS A 68 -13.18 22.15 -9.42
C LYS A 68 -13.97 22.23 -10.73
N VAL A 69 -14.66 21.14 -11.12
CA VAL A 69 -15.38 21.08 -12.40
C VAL A 69 -16.85 21.49 -12.24
N LYS A 70 -17.45 21.17 -11.09
CA LYS A 70 -18.87 21.45 -10.84
C LYS A 70 -19.14 22.92 -10.52
N PHE A 71 -18.17 23.66 -10.01
CA PHE A 71 -18.24 25.07 -9.61
C PHE A 71 -17.07 25.83 -10.20
#